data_AF-A0A1I5YCA6-F1
#
_entry.id   AF-A0A1I5YCA6-F1
#
_cell.length_a   1.000
_cell.length_b   1.000
_cell.length_c   1.000
_cell.angle_alpha   90.00
_cell.angle_beta   90.00
_cell.angle_gamma   90.00
#
_symmetry.space_group_name_H-M   'P 1'
#
loop_
_entity.id
_entity.type
_entity.pdbx_description
1 polymer ?
#
loop_
_entity_poly.entity_id
_entity_poly.type
_entity_poly.pdbx_seq_one_letter_code
_entity_poly.pdbx_strand_id
1 'polypeptide(L)'
;MGTCGETYDPSVTGAAAHWELSCSDGKIRVKGWVEGTFPPDGMCAKVKARFASGVTEYSGEVGDPWDKVYFDWAHPGQIADVYLFEYDC
;
A
#
# COMPACT_ATOMS: atom_id res chain seq x y z
N MET A 1 12.58 -0.87 -1.99
CA MET A 1 12.63 -2.34 -2.09
C MET A 1 12.38 -2.92 -0.74
N GLY A 2 11.23 -3.56 -0.56
CA GLY A 2 10.90 -4.30 0.64
C GLY A 2 11.06 -5.81 0.44
N THR A 3 11.37 -6.51 1.53
CA THR A 3 11.64 -7.94 1.61
C THR A 3 10.73 -8.62 2.65
N CYS A 4 10.70 -9.95 2.65
CA CYS A 4 9.91 -10.74 3.59
C CYS A 4 10.26 -10.43 5.06
N GLY A 5 9.23 -10.29 5.91
CA GLY A 5 9.35 -10.02 7.34
C GLY A 5 9.36 -8.54 7.71
N GLU A 6 9.33 -7.64 6.72
CA GLU A 6 9.31 -6.21 6.96
C GLU A 6 7.89 -5.67 7.12
N THR A 7 7.79 -4.65 7.97
CA THR A 7 6.57 -3.88 8.22
C THR A 7 6.87 -2.42 7.96
N TYR A 8 5.91 -1.70 7.39
CA TYR A 8 6.04 -0.31 7.02
C TYR A 8 4.80 0.47 7.45
N ASP A 9 5.02 1.68 7.97
CA ASP A 9 4.00 2.60 8.46
C ASP A 9 4.21 4.03 7.89
N PRO A 10 4.21 4.23 6.56
CA PRO A 10 4.45 5.57 6.02
C PRO A 10 3.22 6.46 6.13
N SER A 11 3.46 7.76 6.10
CA SER A 11 2.42 8.79 6.06
C SER A 11 2.81 9.91 5.10
N VAL A 12 1.76 10.59 4.64
CA VAL A 12 1.76 11.78 3.80
C VAL A 12 0.80 12.80 4.45
N THR A 13 0.58 13.96 3.85
CA THR A 13 -0.17 15.05 4.51
C THR A 13 -1.62 14.67 4.79
N GLY A 14 -2.29 14.03 3.83
CA GLY A 14 -3.70 13.64 3.85
C GLY A 14 -3.96 12.17 4.13
N ALA A 15 -2.94 11.32 4.24
CA ALA A 15 -3.13 9.89 4.45
C ALA A 15 -2.01 9.21 5.25
N ALA A 16 -2.37 8.10 5.88
CA ALA A 16 -1.45 7.15 6.49
C ALA A 16 -1.66 5.76 5.90
N ALA A 17 -0.63 4.92 5.92
CA ALA A 17 -0.74 3.54 5.52
C ALA A 17 0.06 2.64 6.44
N HIS A 18 -0.29 1.36 6.40
CA HIS A 18 0.45 0.30 7.03
C HIS A 18 0.44 -0.92 6.14
N TRP A 19 1.57 -1.61 6.02
CA TRP A 19 1.60 -2.93 5.41
C TRP A 19 2.72 -3.81 5.93
N GLU A 20 2.47 -5.10 5.80
CA GLU A 20 3.40 -6.17 6.12
C GLU A 20 3.75 -6.94 4.85
N LEU A 21 5.03 -7.28 4.74
CA LEU A 21 5.57 -8.15 3.71
C LEU A 21 5.82 -9.52 4.34
N SER A 22 5.12 -10.55 3.88
CA SER A 22 5.33 -11.92 4.36
C SER A 22 5.57 -12.85 3.19
N CYS A 23 6.32 -13.93 3.41
CA CYS A 23 6.60 -14.89 2.36
C CYS A 23 6.25 -16.31 2.78
N SER A 24 5.50 -16.99 1.92
CA SER A 24 5.10 -18.38 2.08
C SER A 24 5.00 -19.02 0.70
N ASP A 25 5.38 -20.30 0.57
CA ASP A 25 5.22 -21.08 -0.65
C ASP A 25 5.80 -20.42 -1.92
N GLY A 26 6.96 -19.76 -1.80
CA GLY A 26 7.64 -19.07 -2.91
C GLY A 26 6.94 -17.79 -3.41
N LYS A 27 5.97 -17.28 -2.65
CA LYS A 27 5.27 -16.03 -2.93
C LYS A 27 5.56 -15.01 -1.85
N ILE A 28 5.57 -13.74 -2.24
CA ILE A 28 5.50 -12.60 -1.33
C ILE A 28 4.06 -12.11 -1.28
N ARG A 29 3.58 -11.87 -0.06
CA ARG A 29 2.28 -11.30 0.26
C ARG A 29 2.48 -9.91 0.84
N VAL A 30 1.76 -8.94 0.26
CA VAL A 30 1.67 -7.56 0.74
C VAL A 30 0.26 -7.40 1.30
N LYS A 31 0.15 -7.19 2.61
CA LYS A 31 -1.13 -7.03 3.28
C LYS A 31 -1.12 -5.79 4.14
N GLY A 32 -2.17 -5.00 4.08
CA GLY A 32 -2.17 -3.72 4.77
C GLY A 32 -3.44 -2.91 4.59
N TRP A 33 -3.32 -1.62 4.89
CA TRP A 33 -4.38 -0.64 4.72
C TRP A 33 -3.80 0.73 4.36
N VAL A 34 -4.66 1.57 3.79
CA VAL A 34 -4.46 3.01 3.64
C VAL A 34 -5.67 3.72 4.26
N GLU A 35 -5.43 4.83 4.95
CA GLU A 35 -6.45 5.60 5.68
C GLU A 35 -6.27 7.08 5.39
N GLY A 36 -7.35 7.79 5.06
CA GLY A 36 -7.37 9.24 4.96
C GLY A 36 -7.31 9.86 6.36
N THR A 37 -6.45 10.85 6.59
CA THR A 37 -6.20 11.42 7.93
C THR A 37 -6.57 12.90 8.04
N PHE A 38 -6.73 13.61 6.93
CA PHE A 38 -7.11 15.04 6.87
C PHE A 38 -8.15 15.29 5.78
N PRO A 39 -8.91 16.41 5.83
CA PRO A 39 -9.84 16.76 4.76
C PRO A 39 -9.09 16.83 3.44
N PRO A 40 -9.56 16.12 2.39
CA PRO A 40 -8.96 16.23 1.08
C PRO A 40 -9.25 17.63 0.55
N ASP A 41 -8.23 18.47 0.44
CA ASP A 41 -8.30 19.68 -0.39
C ASP A 41 -8.30 19.28 -1.90
N GLY A 42 -9.15 18.33 -2.31
CA GLY A 42 -9.11 17.67 -3.62
C GLY A 42 -7.97 16.66 -3.79
N MET A 43 -7.48 16.07 -2.68
CA MET A 43 -6.36 15.12 -2.69
C MET A 43 -6.84 13.73 -2.29
N CYS A 44 -6.47 12.72 -3.07
CA CYS A 44 -6.71 11.31 -2.76
C CYS A 44 -5.37 10.58 -2.56
N ALA A 45 -5.40 9.47 -1.82
CA ALA A 45 -4.24 8.62 -1.61
C ALA A 45 -4.51 7.15 -1.92
N LYS A 46 -3.47 6.45 -2.38
CA LYS A 46 -3.48 5.00 -2.63
C LYS A 46 -2.14 4.37 -2.27
N VAL A 47 -2.17 3.06 -2.05
CA VAL A 47 -0.97 2.23 -2.00
C VAL A 47 -0.76 1.55 -3.35
N LYS A 48 0.48 1.59 -3.84
CA LYS A 48 0.94 0.86 -5.02
C LYS A 48 1.98 -0.16 -4.60
N ALA A 49 1.86 -1.40 -5.08
CA ALA A 49 2.86 -2.44 -4.92
C ALA A 49 3.38 -2.91 -6.29
N ARG A 50 4.70 -2.90 -6.49
CA ARG A 50 5.37 -3.45 -7.67
C ARG A 50 6.14 -4.70 -7.27
N PHE A 51 5.76 -5.83 -7.87
CA PHE A 51 6.35 -7.13 -7.59
C PHE A 51 7.51 -7.43 -8.55
N ALA A 52 8.45 -8.27 -8.12
CA ALA A 52 9.56 -8.72 -8.97
C ALA A 52 9.11 -9.44 -10.25
N SER A 53 7.91 -10.02 -10.25
CA SER A 53 7.28 -10.63 -11.42
C SER A 53 6.92 -9.61 -12.52
N GLY A 54 6.99 -8.31 -12.23
CA GLY A 54 6.56 -7.22 -13.11
C GLY A 54 5.10 -6.80 -12.90
N VAL A 55 4.34 -7.54 -12.08
CA VAL A 55 2.95 -7.18 -11.73
C VAL A 55 2.95 -5.92 -10.86
N THR A 56 1.97 -5.05 -11.09
CA THR A 56 1.71 -3.88 -10.25
C THR A 56 0.28 -3.93 -9.76
N GLU A 57 0.10 -3.76 -8.46
CA GLU A 57 -1.20 -3.70 -7.79
C GLU A 57 -1.42 -2.30 -7.20
N TYR A 58 -2.70 -1.93 -7.07
CA TYR A 58 -3.13 -0.67 -6.47
C TYR A 58 -4.27 -0.95 -5.49
N SER A 59 -4.24 -0.30 -4.33
CA SER A 59 -5.37 -0.30 -3.41
C SER A 59 -6.54 0.51 -4.00
N GLY A 60 -7.71 0.42 -3.37
CA GLY A 60 -8.72 1.47 -3.50
C GLY A 60 -8.21 2.82 -3.00
N GLU A 61 -8.85 3.89 -3.43
CA GLU A 61 -8.60 5.27 -2.95
C GLU A 61 -9.14 5.45 -1.56
N VAL A 62 -8.45 6.30 -0.81
CA VAL A 62 -9.06 7.08 0.25
C VAL A 62 -9.04 8.54 -0.19
N GLY A 63 -10.20 9.19 -0.10
CA GLY A 63 -10.35 10.62 -0.33
C GLY A 63 -10.75 11.30 0.97
N ASP A 64 -11.78 10.80 1.63
CA ASP A 64 -12.30 11.42 2.85
C ASP A 64 -11.48 11.07 4.11
N PRO A 65 -11.50 11.96 5.13
CA PRO A 65 -10.94 11.63 6.43
C PRO A 65 -11.60 10.40 7.01
N TRP A 66 -10.80 9.53 7.62
CA TRP A 66 -11.22 8.27 8.25
C TRP A 66 -11.71 7.20 7.27
N ASP A 67 -11.75 7.47 5.96
CA ASP A 67 -11.93 6.40 4.99
C ASP A 67 -10.71 5.48 5.04
N LYS A 68 -10.96 4.16 5.04
CA LYS A 68 -9.94 3.15 5.25
C LYS A 68 -10.14 1.98 4.32
N VAL A 69 -9.16 1.76 3.46
CA VAL A 69 -9.17 0.68 2.49
C VAL A 69 -8.11 -0.35 2.83
N TYR A 70 -8.54 -1.60 2.93
CA TYR A 70 -7.67 -2.75 3.14
C TYR A 70 -7.26 -3.38 1.81
N PHE A 71 -6.05 -3.92 1.76
CA PHE A 71 -5.55 -4.67 0.61
C PHE A 71 -4.79 -5.91 1.05
N ASP A 72 -4.78 -6.90 0.16
CA ASP A 72 -4.15 -8.20 0.38
C ASP A 72 -3.80 -8.83 -0.97
N TRP A 73 -2.53 -8.76 -1.35
CA TRP A 73 -2.03 -9.25 -2.63
C TRP A 73 -0.92 -10.26 -2.42
N ALA A 74 -0.87 -11.29 -3.26
CA ALA A 74 0.21 -12.27 -3.22
C ALA A 74 0.65 -12.64 -4.64
N HIS A 75 1.95 -12.53 -4.89
CA HIS A 75 2.57 -12.84 -6.19
C HIS A 75 3.86 -13.65 -6.02
N PRO A 76 4.28 -14.42 -7.04
CA PRO A 76 5.55 -15.13 -7.00
C PRO A 76 6.74 -14.20 -6.75
N GLY A 77 7.70 -14.66 -5.95
CA GLY A 77 8.91 -13.91 -5.61
C GLY A 77 9.08 -13.68 -4.11
N GLN A 78 10.08 -12.86 -3.76
CA GLN A 78 10.46 -12.57 -2.36
C GLN A 78 10.62 -11.08 -2.07
N ILE A 79 10.37 -10.23 -3.05
CA ILE A 79 10.53 -8.77 -2.94
C ILE A 79 9.34 -8.05 -3.57
N ALA A 80 8.96 -6.94 -2.96
CA ALA A 80 7.95 -6.02 -3.45
C ALA A 80 8.35 -4.58 -3.10
N ASP A 81 8.23 -3.69 -4.06
CA ASP A 81 8.36 -2.25 -3.87
C ASP A 81 6.99 -1.66 -3.60
N VAL A 82 6.75 -1.19 -2.38
CA VAL A 82 5.44 -0.67 -1.96
C VAL A 82 5.55 0.81 -1.60
N TYR A 83 4.58 1.60 -2.05
CA TYR A 83 4.58 3.06 -1.90
C TYR A 83 3.18 3.55 -1.51
N LEU A 84 3.15 4.49 -0.57
CA LEU A 84 2.02 5.39 -0.35
C LEU A 84 2.24 6.65 -1.20
N PHE A 85 1.22 7.10 -1.91
CA PHE A 85 1.30 8.34 -2.69
C PHE A 85 -0.05 9.07 -2.73
N GLU A 86 0.02 10.40 -2.87
CA GLU A 86 -1.11 11.31 -3.04
C GLU A 86 -1.22 11.79 -4.49
N TYR A 87 -2.42 12.12 -4.93
CA TYR A 87 -2.72 12.67 -6.24
C TYR A 87 -4.04 13.47 -6.22
N ASP A 88 -4.21 14.37 -7.20
CA ASP A 88 -5.44 15.14 -7.32
C ASP A 88 -6.62 14.23 -7.72
N CYS A 89 -7.75 14.40 -7.02
CA CYS A 89 -9.06 13.85 -7.36
C CYS A 89 -10.13 14.96 -7.31
#